data_AF-K1UEL4-F1
#
_entry.id   AF-K1UEL4-F1
#
_cell.length_a   1.000
_cell.length_b   1.000
_cell.length_c   1.000
_cell.angle_alpha   90.00
_cell.angle_beta   90.00
_cell.angle_gamma   90.00
#
_symmetry.space_group_name_H-M   'P 1'
#
loop_
_entity.id
_entity.type
_entity.pdbx_description
1 polymer ?
#
loop_
_entity_poly.entity_id
_entity_poly.type
_entity_poly.pdbx_seq_one_letter_code
_entity_poly.pdbx_strand_id
1 'polypeptide(L)' 'KIYFLAKMAFKGIYHKETILKWLKTFYRRFFSQQFKRSCLPDGPKVGTVAVSPRGDLRMPSDGCVREWMNQLENIE' A
#
# COMPACT_ATOMS: atom_id res chain seq x y z
N LYS A 1 -8.03 -2.44 9.99
CA LYS A 1 -6.94 -3.34 10.49
C LYS A 1 -5.53 -2.75 10.30
N ILE A 2 -5.13 -2.36 9.09
CA ILE A 2 -3.75 -1.87 8.81
C ILE A 2 -3.37 -0.62 9.62
N TYR A 3 -4.24 0.38 9.71
CA TYR A 3 -3.97 1.59 10.50
C TYR A 3 -3.70 1.29 11.98
N PHE A 4 -4.45 0.35 12.57
CA PHE A 4 -4.22 -0.09 13.95
C PHE A 4 -2.82 -0.71 14.13
N LEU A 5 -2.44 -1.63 13.23
CA LEU A 5 -1.11 -2.25 13.25
C LEU A 5 0.01 -1.21 13.06
N ALA A 6 -0.18 -0.24 12.16
CA ALA A 6 0.78 0.83 11.94
C ALA A 6 0.97 1.70 13.21
N LYS A 7 -0.11 2.04 13.91
CA LYS A 7 -0.02 2.75 15.21
C LYS A 7 0.76 1.98 16.26
N MET A 8 0.60 0.65 16.30
CA MET A 8 1.36 -0.19 17.23
C MET A 8 2.84 -0.26 16.84
N ALA A 9 3.14 -0.49 15.56
CA ALA A 9 4.51 -0.61 15.06
C ALA A 9 5.32 0.68 15.23
N PHE A 10 4.68 1.84 15.08
CA PHE A 10 5.32 3.16 15.17
C PHE A 10 5.04 3.91 16.48
N LYS A 11 4.59 3.21 17.53
CA LYS A 11 4.24 3.82 18.82
C LYS A 11 5.44 4.58 19.40
N GLY A 12 5.23 5.84 19.76
CA GLY A 12 6.26 6.71 20.34
C GLY A 12 7.26 7.30 19.33
N ILE A 13 7.19 6.91 18.05
CA ILE A 13 8.04 7.43 16.97
C ILE A 13 7.28 8.46 16.13
N TYR A 14 6.04 8.15 15.75
CA TYR A 14 5.20 9.01 14.93
C TYR A 14 3.83 9.25 15.55
N HIS A 15 3.31 10.47 15.38
CA HIS A 15 1.94 10.81 15.73
C HIS A 15 0.94 10.10 14.80
N LYS A 16 -0.28 9.87 15.31
CA LYS A 16 -1.37 9.21 14.58
C LYS A 16 -1.68 9.88 13.23
N GLU A 17 -1.62 11.21 13.17
CA GLU A 17 -1.86 12.02 11.97
C GLU A 17 -0.81 11.78 10.89
N THR A 18 0.47 11.67 11.30
CA THR A 18 1.57 11.36 10.39
C THR A 18 1.40 9.98 9.78
N ILE A 19 1.05 8.98 10.60
CA ILE A 19 0.78 7.62 10.15
C ILE A 19 -0.39 7.60 9.16
N LEU A 20 -1.49 8.30 9.48
CA LEU A 20 -2.66 8.36 8.62
C LEU A 20 -2.35 9.03 7.28
N LYS A 21 -1.63 10.16 7.29
CA LYS A 21 -1.20 10.88 6.07
C LYS A 21 -0.39 9.98 5.14
N TRP A 22 0.58 9.25 5.67
CA TRP A 22 1.42 8.37 4.86
C TRP A 22 0.69 7.11 4.41
N LEU A 23 -0.24 6.59 5.22
CA LEU A 23 -1.08 5.47 4.81
C LEU A 23 -2.03 5.84 3.66
N LYS A 24 -2.69 7.00 3.72
CA LYS A 24 -3.50 7.56 2.61
C LYS A 24 -2.64 7.71 1.35
N THR A 25 -1.42 8.23 1.49
CA THR A 25 -0.47 8.38 0.38
C THR A 25 -0.06 7.04 -0.22
N PHE A 26 0.21 6.05 0.64
CA PHE A 26 0.59 4.69 0.24
C PHE A 26 -0.52 4.05 -0.58
N TYR A 27 -1.76 3.98 -0.07
CA TYR A 27 -2.88 3.39 -0.82
C TYR A 27 -3.07 4.07 -2.17
N ARG A 28 -3.12 5.41 -2.21
CA ARG A 28 -3.31 6.14 -3.47
C ARG A 28 -2.23 5.80 -4.51
N ARG A 29 -0.95 5.82 -4.13
CA ARG A 29 0.16 5.56 -5.06
C ARG A 29 0.30 4.08 -5.38
N PHE A 30 0.05 3.19 -4.43
CA PHE A 30 0.20 1.76 -4.64
C PHE A 30 -0.74 1.26 -5.72
N PHE A 31 -2.01 1.70 -5.68
CA PHE A 31 -3.02 1.41 -6.68
C PHE A 31 -2.76 2.14 -8.01
N SER A 32 -2.67 3.47 -8.00
CA SER A 32 -2.55 4.26 -9.24
C SER A 32 -1.28 3.98 -10.06
N GLN A 33 -0.22 3.47 -9.43
CA GLN A 33 1.04 3.16 -10.11
C GLN A 33 1.17 1.68 -10.50
N GLN A 34 0.09 0.88 -10.38
CA GLN A 34 0.15 -0.55 -10.68
C GLN A 34 0.53 -0.81 -12.15
N PHE A 35 0.11 0.03 -13.10
CA PHE A 35 0.49 -0.09 -14.52
C PHE A 35 2.01 -0.11 -14.75
N LYS A 36 2.78 0.61 -13.93
CA LYS A 36 4.25 0.62 -14.02
C LYS A 36 4.84 -0.72 -13.62
N ARG A 37 4.14 -1.49 -12.78
CA ARG A 37 4.57 -2.82 -12.34
C ARG A 37 4.28 -3.89 -13.37
N SER A 38 3.24 -3.71 -14.18
CA SER A 38 2.85 -4.63 -15.26
C SER A 38 3.98 -4.88 -16.27
N CYS A 39 4.83 -3.87 -16.50
CA CYS A 39 5.95 -3.94 -17.44
C CYS A 39 7.32 -3.97 -16.74
N LEU A 40 7.40 -4.47 -15.50
CA LEU A 40 8.69 -4.59 -14.81
C LEU A 40 9.63 -5.57 -15.53
N PRO A 41 10.92 -5.21 -15.73
CA PRO A 41 11.90 -6.13 -16.29
C PRO A 41 12.12 -7.33 -15.36
N ASP A 42 12.76 -8.36 -15.89
CA ASP A 42 13.12 -9.54 -15.11
C ASP A 42 14.10 -9.20 -14.00
N GLY A 43 13.88 -9.82 -12.84
CA GLY A 43 14.75 -9.69 -11.69
C GLY A 43 14.49 -10.81 -10.70
N PRO A 44 15.53 -11.29 -9.99
CA PRO A 44 15.37 -12.34 -9.00
C PRO A 44 14.52 -11.84 -7.82
N LYS A 45 13.62 -12.68 -7.32
CA LYS A 45 12.91 -12.41 -6.07
C LYS A 45 13.91 -12.44 -4.91
N VAL A 46 13.92 -11.38 -4.10
CA VAL A 46 14.72 -11.29 -2.86
C VAL A 46 13.78 -11.02 -1.69
N GLY A 47 13.93 -11.77 -0.60
CA GLY A 47 13.05 -11.71 0.57
C GLY A 47 11.76 -12.52 0.43
N THR A 48 10.80 -12.30 1.32
CA THR A 48 9.57 -13.09 1.41
C THR A 48 8.48 -12.64 0.42
N VAL A 49 8.40 -11.35 0.08
CA VAL A 49 7.35 -10.75 -0.75
C VAL A 49 7.95 -9.87 -1.84
N ALA A 50 7.47 -10.03 -3.08
CA ALA A 50 7.80 -9.21 -4.24
C ALA A 50 6.56 -8.57 -4.87
N VAL A 51 6.77 -7.47 -5.60
CA VAL A 51 5.69 -6.73 -6.29
C VAL A 51 5.62 -7.02 -7.80
N SER A 52 6.32 -8.05 -8.26
CA SER A 52 6.27 -8.48 -9.65
C SER A 52 4.87 -9.04 -9.98
N PRO A 53 4.24 -8.61 -11.08
CA PRO A 53 2.95 -9.15 -11.54
C PRO A 53 3.03 -10.64 -11.89
N ARG A 54 4.25 -11.16 -12.09
CA ARG A 54 4.56 -12.55 -12.44
C ARG A 54 4.83 -13.42 -11.21
N GLY A 55 4.86 -12.82 -10.02
CA GLY A 55 5.14 -13.49 -8.75
C GLY A 55 4.01 -13.31 -7.74
N ASP A 56 4.34 -12.72 -6.59
CA ASP A 56 3.47 -12.71 -5.40
C ASP A 56 2.28 -11.74 -5.50
N LEU A 57 2.38 -10.66 -6.27
CA LEU A 57 1.36 -9.61 -6.34
C LEU A 57 0.69 -9.57 -7.72
N ARG A 58 -0.54 -10.08 -7.79
CA ARG A 58 -1.39 -9.96 -8.99
C ARG A 58 -2.49 -8.95 -8.72
N MET A 59 -2.43 -7.82 -9.42
CA MET A 59 -3.37 -6.73 -9.25
C MET A 59 -3.66 -6.06 -10.60
N PRO A 60 -4.94 -5.75 -10.90
CA PRO A 60 -5.32 -5.02 -12.12
C PRO A 60 -4.75 -3.60 -12.14
N SER A 61 -4.35 -3.13 -13.32
CA SER A 61 -3.75 -1.79 -13.48
C SER A 61 -4.76 -0.65 -13.28
N ASP A 62 -6.03 -0.95 -13.48
CA ASP A 62 -7.22 -0.11 -13.33
C ASP A 62 -7.92 -0.28 -11.97
N GLY A 63 -7.31 -0.99 -11.03
CA GLY A 63 -7.85 -1.19 -9.69
C GLY A 63 -8.14 0.13 -8.96
N CYS A 64 -9.36 0.26 -8.42
CA CYS A 64 -9.80 1.48 -7.73
C CYS A 64 -9.49 1.44 -6.22
N VAL A 65 -8.84 2.49 -5.71
CA VAL A 65 -8.47 2.62 -4.28
C VAL A 65 -9.64 3.07 -3.38
N ARG A 66 -10.78 3.47 -3.97
CA ARG A 66 -11.86 4.19 -3.29
C ARG A 66 -12.31 3.54 -1.99
N GLU A 67 -12.57 2.23 -1.99
CA GLU A 67 -13.05 1.53 -0.79
C GLU A 67 -12.07 1.60 0.38
N TRP A 68 -10.76 1.52 0.12
CA TRP A 68 -9.74 1.66 1.16
C TRP A 68 -9.63 3.08 1.69
N MET A 69 -9.85 4.09 0.83
CA MET A 69 -9.85 5.49 1.24
C MET A 69 -11.06 5.82 2.09
N ASN A 70 -12.26 5.37 1.68
CA ASN A 70 -13.50 5.52 2.44
C ASN A 70 -13.37 4.91 3.85
N GLN A 71 -12.73 3.73 3.95
CA GLN A 71 -12.45 3.11 5.26
C GLN A 71 -11.53 3.97 6.14
N LEU A 72 -10.56 4.67 5.57
CA LEU A 72 -9.68 5.55 6.35
C LEU A 72 -10.37 6.84 6.77
N GLU A 73 -11.26 7.38 5.93
CA GLU A 73 -12.07 8.57 6.25
C GLU A 73 -13.07 8.27 7.36
N ASN A 74 -13.67 7.07 7.39
CA ASN A 74 -14.57 6.65 8.48
C ASN A 74 -13.87 6.35 9.81
N ILE A 75 -12.53 6.32 9.84
CA ILE A 75 -11.72 6.10 11.05
C ILE A 75 -11.17 7.41 11.62
N GLU A 76 -11.17 8.48 10.80
CA GLU A 76 -10.79 9.83 11.18
C GLU A 76 -11.87 10.48 12.06
#